data_AF-A0A4Y9MNN5-F1
#
_entry.id   AF-A0A4Y9MNN5-F1
#
_cell.length_a   1.000
_cell.length_b   1.000
_cell.length_c   1.000
_cell.angle_alpha   90.00
_cell.angle_beta   90.00
_cell.angle_gamma   90.00
#
_symmetry.space_group_name_H-M   'P 1'
#
loop_
_entity.id
_entity.type
_entity.pdbx_description
1 polymer ?
#
loop_
_entity_poly.entity_id
_entity_poly.type
_entity_poly.pdbx_seq_one_letter_code
_entity_poly.pdbx_strand_id
1 'polypeptide(L)'
;MDTPASTTPEERGDPRGWRRAASKSGVVVVQEAGSASWRFEESNPQLPHVALYVRDAVQLPVPAAPGVPPALTHRPPDRSSLLSFAERDEAARQWESWWDALLELEVRARTRPSAPNDRRGWEQRRMEREQAGVPPEFAALQDRPPLHRAVLGTYREALDWTNDRRSSRPRSDRLGFAYELVRQVAEDVAFDRQVSPAEVNGTALVLDVTGEWWHELTPGTVACSLAAARAPVPARRVLRLAFDAALDR
;
A
#
# COMPACT_ATOMS: atom_id res chain seq x y z
N MET A 1 -1.15 -81.82 -11.72
CA MET A 1 -2.25 -80.85 -11.90
C MET A 1 -1.84 -79.57 -11.18
N ASP A 2 -1.04 -78.65 -11.70
CA ASP A 2 -0.78 -78.12 -13.06
C ASP A 2 -1.45 -76.74 -13.35
N THR A 3 -0.86 -75.70 -12.74
CA THR A 3 -0.43 -74.42 -13.38
C THR A 3 -1.51 -73.47 -14.03
N PRO A 4 -1.20 -72.24 -14.54
CA PRO A 4 -1.80 -71.04 -13.93
C PRO A 4 -2.30 -69.91 -14.88
N ALA A 5 -2.78 -68.80 -14.30
CA ALA A 5 -2.74 -67.41 -14.82
C ALA A 5 -2.91 -66.44 -13.62
N SER A 6 -2.30 -65.25 -13.44
CA SER A 6 -1.74 -64.18 -14.31
C SER A 6 -2.81 -63.36 -15.06
N THR A 7 -2.94 -62.02 -15.00
CA THR A 7 -2.38 -60.89 -14.18
C THR A 7 -3.33 -59.67 -14.44
N THR A 8 -3.26 -58.44 -13.89
CA THR A 8 -2.20 -57.64 -13.24
C THR A 8 -2.78 -56.82 -12.02
N PRO A 9 -2.67 -55.47 -11.79
CA PRO A 9 -3.21 -54.80 -10.57
C PRO A 9 -4.43 -53.87 -10.82
N GLU A 10 -4.88 -53.16 -9.76
CA GLU A 10 -5.80 -52.00 -9.80
C GLU A 10 -5.28 -50.85 -8.90
N GLU A 11 -5.70 -49.60 -9.14
CA GLU A 11 -5.01 -48.38 -8.71
C GLU A 11 -5.54 -47.73 -7.40
N ARG A 12 -4.82 -46.71 -6.90
CA ARG A 12 -5.16 -45.96 -5.68
C ARG A 12 -6.04 -44.75 -6.03
N GLY A 13 -7.11 -44.53 -5.28
CA GLY A 13 -8.13 -43.50 -5.58
C GLY A 13 -7.68 -42.04 -5.42
N ASP A 14 -8.27 -41.16 -6.24
CA ASP A 14 -8.14 -39.70 -6.19
C ASP A 14 -9.17 -39.05 -5.23
N PRO A 15 -8.75 -38.22 -4.26
CA PRO A 15 -9.64 -37.57 -3.30
C PRO A 15 -9.94 -36.08 -3.60
N ARG A 16 -10.31 -35.69 -4.83
CA ARG A 16 -10.80 -34.32 -5.12
C ARG A 16 -12.15 -34.27 -5.85
N GLY A 17 -13.21 -33.98 -5.08
CA GLY A 17 -14.58 -33.87 -5.60
C GLY A 17 -14.82 -32.61 -6.43
N TRP A 18 -15.00 -32.78 -7.73
CA TRP A 18 -15.41 -31.71 -8.66
C TRP A 18 -16.90 -31.36 -8.49
N ARG A 19 -17.25 -30.07 -8.61
CA ARG A 19 -18.63 -29.63 -8.89
C ARG A 19 -18.63 -28.67 -10.07
N ARG A 20 -19.18 -29.11 -11.21
CA ARG A 20 -19.48 -28.24 -12.35
C ARG A 20 -20.86 -27.63 -12.19
N ALA A 21 -21.01 -26.35 -12.53
CA ALA A 21 -22.27 -25.78 -13.00
C ALA A 21 -22.14 -25.55 -14.52
N ALA A 22 -23.15 -25.91 -15.30
CA ALA A 22 -23.07 -25.87 -16.76
C ALA A 22 -23.44 -24.50 -17.33
N SER A 23 -22.72 -24.08 -18.38
CA SER A 23 -22.86 -22.77 -19.03
C SER A 23 -24.02 -22.70 -20.02
N LYS A 24 -24.50 -21.47 -20.30
CA LYS A 24 -24.95 -21.08 -21.65
C LYS A 24 -24.28 -19.77 -22.05
N SER A 25 -23.44 -19.85 -23.07
CA SER A 25 -22.90 -18.72 -23.86
C SER A 25 -22.13 -17.63 -23.10
N GLY A 26 -21.02 -18.04 -22.48
CA GLY A 26 -19.91 -17.16 -22.09
C GLY A 26 -18.66 -18.01 -21.93
N VAL A 27 -17.52 -17.59 -22.51
CA VAL A 27 -16.26 -18.33 -22.39
C VAL A 27 -15.67 -18.06 -21.01
N VAL A 28 -15.95 -18.96 -20.07
CA VAL A 28 -15.26 -19.00 -18.79
C VAL A 28 -13.85 -19.54 -19.05
N VAL A 29 -12.89 -18.64 -19.23
CA VAL A 29 -11.47 -18.99 -19.26
C VAL A 29 -11.08 -19.42 -17.86
N VAL A 30 -10.96 -20.73 -17.66
CA VAL A 30 -10.44 -21.29 -16.42
C VAL A 30 -8.92 -21.09 -16.44
N GLN A 31 -8.44 -20.05 -15.75
CA GLN A 31 -7.01 -19.90 -15.48
C GLN A 31 -6.54 -21.05 -14.59
N GLU A 32 -5.53 -21.79 -15.05
CA GLU A 32 -4.92 -22.85 -14.24
C GLU A 32 -4.10 -22.27 -13.09
N ALA A 33 -4.15 -22.91 -11.93
CA ALA A 33 -3.34 -22.54 -10.78
C ALA A 33 -1.86 -22.82 -11.08
N GLY A 34 -1.06 -21.77 -11.30
CA GLY A 34 0.32 -21.84 -11.80
C GLY A 34 0.53 -21.14 -13.15
N SER A 35 -0.54 -20.67 -13.80
CA SER A 35 -0.44 -19.81 -14.99
C SER A 35 0.11 -18.40 -14.65
N ALA A 36 0.70 -17.75 -15.66
CA ALA A 36 1.22 -16.39 -15.56
C ALA A 36 0.09 -15.41 -15.19
N SER A 37 0.26 -14.66 -14.10
CA SER A 37 -0.77 -13.77 -13.56
C SER A 37 -0.14 -12.54 -12.89
N TRP A 38 -0.87 -11.43 -12.94
CA TRP A 38 -0.46 -10.11 -12.48
C TRP A 38 -0.41 -10.01 -10.95
N ARG A 39 0.35 -9.04 -10.43
CA ARG A 39 0.40 -8.73 -8.99
C ARG A 39 0.03 -7.28 -8.73
N PHE A 40 -1.04 -7.06 -7.97
CA PHE A 40 -1.34 -5.78 -7.36
C PHE A 40 -1.27 -5.89 -5.84
N GLU A 41 -0.61 -4.95 -5.19
CA GLU A 41 -0.55 -4.84 -3.73
C GLU A 41 -1.15 -3.52 -3.26
N GLU A 42 -2.32 -3.59 -2.62
CA GLU A 42 -2.90 -2.44 -1.92
C GLU A 42 -2.51 -2.46 -0.44
N SER A 43 -2.16 -1.30 0.12
CA SER A 43 -1.89 -1.18 1.55
C SER A 43 -2.27 0.19 2.10
N ASN A 44 -2.67 0.24 3.37
CA ASN A 44 -2.90 1.48 4.13
C ASN A 44 -1.76 1.62 5.17
N PRO A 45 -0.69 2.38 4.90
CA PRO A 45 0.54 2.42 5.72
C PRO A 45 0.37 3.28 6.99
N GLN A 46 0.90 2.85 8.14
CA GLN A 46 0.58 3.50 9.44
C GLN A 46 1.39 4.78 9.68
N LEU A 47 2.69 4.78 9.38
CA LEU A 47 3.54 5.94 9.66
C LEU A 47 3.19 7.17 8.79
N PRO A 48 2.86 7.05 7.49
CA PRO A 48 2.28 8.15 6.71
C PRO A 48 1.01 8.74 7.34
N HIS A 49 0.09 7.93 7.87
CA HIS A 49 -1.10 8.45 8.56
C HIS A 49 -0.75 9.20 9.86
N VAL A 50 0.27 8.75 10.60
CA VAL A 50 0.82 9.51 11.74
C VAL A 50 1.42 10.85 11.30
N ALA A 51 2.16 10.89 10.18
CA ALA A 51 2.72 12.14 9.65
C ALA A 51 1.62 13.13 9.24
N LEU A 52 0.56 12.66 8.57
CA LEU A 52 -0.60 13.48 8.20
C LEU A 52 -1.37 13.97 9.43
N TYR A 53 -1.50 13.14 10.46
CA TYR A 53 -2.08 13.55 11.74
C TYR A 53 -1.26 14.69 12.36
N VAL A 54 0.07 14.57 12.44
CA VAL A 54 0.96 15.62 12.99
C VAL A 54 0.74 16.95 12.27
N ARG A 55 0.73 16.92 10.93
CA ARG A 55 0.52 18.10 10.08
C ARG A 55 -0.81 18.78 10.36
N ASP A 56 -1.90 18.01 10.36
CA ASP A 56 -3.26 18.54 10.43
C ASP A 56 -3.68 18.92 11.86
N ALA A 57 -3.19 18.20 12.88
CA ALA A 57 -3.45 18.48 14.29
C ALA A 57 -2.68 19.72 14.76
N VAL A 58 -1.40 19.83 14.39
CA VAL A 58 -0.56 20.98 14.76
C VAL A 58 -0.79 22.18 13.83
N GLN A 59 -1.54 22.00 12.73
CA GLN A 59 -1.82 23.04 11.73
C GLN A 59 -0.55 23.60 11.09
N LEU A 60 0.31 22.70 10.60
CA LEU A 60 1.53 23.07 9.88
C LEU A 60 1.16 23.65 8.50
N PRO A 61 1.62 24.87 8.14
CA PRO A 61 1.28 25.53 6.87
C PRO A 61 2.12 24.98 5.70
N VAL A 62 2.01 23.66 5.45
CA VAL A 62 2.63 22.99 4.31
C VAL A 62 1.93 23.42 3.01
N PRO A 63 2.65 23.93 2.00
CA PRO A 63 2.07 24.32 0.71
C PRO A 63 1.41 23.15 -0.04
N ALA A 64 0.39 23.45 -0.84
CA ALA A 64 -0.19 22.47 -1.74
C ALA A 64 0.76 22.19 -2.93
N ALA A 65 1.24 20.96 -3.04
CA ALA A 65 2.11 20.48 -4.11
C ALA A 65 1.69 19.05 -4.53
N PRO A 66 2.02 18.56 -5.74
CA PRO A 66 1.53 17.26 -6.23
C PRO A 66 1.81 16.07 -5.30
N GLY A 67 2.98 16.02 -4.66
CA GLY A 67 3.35 14.97 -3.69
C GLY A 67 2.84 15.17 -2.27
N VAL A 68 2.29 16.36 -1.95
CA VAL A 68 1.68 16.66 -0.66
C VAL A 68 0.18 16.36 -0.76
N PRO A 69 -0.34 15.32 -0.07
CA PRO A 69 -1.76 14.99 -0.14
C PRO A 69 -2.62 16.02 0.62
N PRO A 70 -3.93 16.11 0.31
CA PRO A 70 -4.88 16.95 1.05
C PRO A 70 -4.97 16.65 2.56
N ALA A 71 -5.75 17.48 3.27
CA ALA A 71 -6.10 17.24 4.68
C ALA A 71 -6.81 15.89 4.88
N LEU A 72 -6.63 15.26 6.03
CA LEU A 72 -7.32 14.04 6.43
C LEU A 72 -8.84 14.18 6.30
N THR A 73 -9.51 13.14 5.78
CA THR A 73 -10.98 13.04 5.60
C THR A 73 -11.74 13.23 6.92
N HIS A 74 -11.06 13.03 8.04
CA HIS A 74 -11.57 13.31 9.37
C HIS A 74 -10.55 14.19 10.08
N ARG A 75 -10.95 15.39 10.51
CA ARG A 75 -10.04 16.31 11.20
C ARG A 75 -9.58 15.72 12.54
N PRO A 76 -8.27 15.70 12.86
CA PRO A 76 -7.80 15.33 14.18
C PRO A 76 -8.12 16.41 15.24
N PRO A 77 -8.03 16.08 16.54
CA PRO A 77 -8.04 17.06 17.62
C PRO A 77 -7.02 18.19 17.41
N ASP A 78 -7.35 19.41 17.86
CA ASP A 78 -6.47 20.57 17.70
C ASP A 78 -5.28 20.50 18.67
N ARG A 79 -4.08 20.63 18.10
CA ARG A 79 -2.77 20.59 18.78
C ARG A 79 -1.87 21.74 18.31
N SER A 80 -2.43 22.76 17.65
CA SER A 80 -1.66 23.90 17.15
C SER A 80 -0.98 24.73 18.24
N SER A 81 -1.38 24.57 19.50
CA SER A 81 -0.76 25.17 20.69
C SER A 81 0.56 24.50 21.12
N LEU A 82 0.95 23.36 20.54
CA LEU A 82 2.26 22.72 20.82
C LEU A 82 3.45 23.52 20.29
N LEU A 83 3.23 24.36 19.27
CA LEU A 83 4.24 25.17 18.59
C LEU A 83 3.74 26.61 18.42
N SER A 84 4.64 27.58 18.60
CA SER A 84 4.41 28.97 18.18
C SER A 84 4.29 29.08 16.65
N PHE A 85 3.78 30.20 16.13
CA PHE A 85 3.58 30.40 14.70
C PHE A 85 4.88 30.16 13.88
N ALA A 86 5.98 30.79 14.29
CA ALA A 86 7.28 30.65 13.61
C ALA A 86 7.85 29.21 13.70
N GLU A 87 7.56 28.49 14.79
CA GLU A 87 7.93 27.07 14.91
C GLU A 87 7.07 26.18 14.01
N ARG A 88 5.81 26.54 13.71
CA ARG A 88 4.98 25.81 12.73
C ARG A 88 5.47 26.02 11.30
N ASP A 89 5.87 27.23 10.93
CA ASP A 89 6.49 27.50 9.62
C ASP A 89 7.77 26.66 9.40
N GLU A 90 8.59 26.53 10.45
CA GLU A 90 9.81 25.72 10.41
C GLU A 90 9.51 24.21 10.43
N ALA A 91 8.57 23.76 11.27
CA ALA A 91 8.12 22.37 11.28
C ALA A 91 7.47 21.96 9.95
N ALA A 92 6.81 22.87 9.22
CA ALA A 92 6.24 22.59 7.89
C ALA A 92 7.34 22.25 6.86
N ARG A 93 8.40 23.06 6.77
CA ARG A 93 9.58 22.78 5.92
C ARG A 93 10.25 21.45 6.28
N GLN A 94 10.36 21.18 7.59
CA GLN A 94 10.93 19.93 8.10
C GLN A 94 10.04 18.71 7.82
N TRP A 95 8.71 18.91 7.75
CA TRP A 95 7.71 17.85 7.58
C TRP A 95 7.75 17.22 6.19
N GLU A 96 7.90 18.00 5.12
CA GLU A 96 7.94 17.49 3.74
C GLU A 96 9.06 16.44 3.56
N SER A 97 10.29 16.78 3.97
CA SER A 97 11.42 15.84 3.91
C SER A 97 11.33 14.65 4.89
N TRP A 98 10.39 14.66 5.84
CA TRP A 98 10.09 13.50 6.70
C TRP A 98 8.97 12.64 6.09
N TRP A 99 7.95 13.27 5.50
CA TRP A 99 6.91 12.63 4.71
C TRP A 99 7.51 11.78 3.58
N ASP A 100 8.44 12.35 2.81
CA ASP A 100 9.13 11.64 1.72
C ASP A 100 9.93 10.45 2.25
N ALA A 101 10.69 10.62 3.34
CA ALA A 101 11.46 9.54 3.96
C ALA A 101 10.57 8.38 4.48
N LEU A 102 9.38 8.68 5.01
CA LEU A 102 8.40 7.68 5.40
C LEU A 102 7.78 6.96 4.19
N LEU A 103 7.53 7.68 3.09
CA LEU A 103 7.05 7.09 1.84
C LEU A 103 8.11 6.18 1.22
N GLU A 104 9.36 6.62 1.10
CA GLU A 104 10.48 5.78 0.64
C GLU A 104 10.62 4.50 1.48
N LEU A 105 10.50 4.59 2.80
CA LEU A 105 10.56 3.45 3.72
C LEU A 105 9.45 2.43 3.41
N GLU A 106 8.23 2.89 3.19
CA GLU A 106 7.08 2.03 2.83
C GLU A 106 7.28 1.41 1.41
N VAL A 107 7.82 2.14 0.44
CA VAL A 107 8.18 1.57 -0.89
C VAL A 107 9.25 0.48 -0.75
N ARG A 108 10.38 0.78 -0.07
CA ARG A 108 11.50 -0.17 0.15
C ARG A 108 11.07 -1.43 0.91
N ALA A 109 10.09 -1.32 1.81
CA ALA A 109 9.55 -2.45 2.55
C ALA A 109 8.76 -3.45 1.69
N ARG A 110 8.25 -3.04 0.52
CA ARG A 110 7.43 -3.87 -0.38
C ARG A 110 8.21 -4.40 -1.59
N THR A 111 9.19 -3.64 -2.08
CA THR A 111 10.02 -4.04 -3.22
C THR A 111 11.09 -5.09 -2.88
N ARG A 112 11.50 -5.23 -1.62
CA ARG A 112 12.47 -6.24 -1.18
C ARG A 112 11.79 -7.54 -0.70
N PRO A 113 12.04 -8.71 -1.33
CA PRO A 113 11.62 -10.00 -0.80
C PRO A 113 12.28 -10.26 0.56
N SER A 114 11.48 -10.48 1.62
CA SER A 114 12.01 -10.88 2.92
C SER A 114 12.10 -12.40 3.04
N ALA A 115 13.28 -12.96 2.82
CA ALA A 115 13.51 -14.38 3.06
C ALA A 115 13.35 -14.73 4.56
N PRO A 116 12.82 -15.91 4.91
CA PRO A 116 12.84 -16.40 6.27
C PRO A 116 14.27 -16.43 6.82
N ASN A 117 14.47 -15.94 8.04
CA ASN A 117 15.77 -15.80 8.71
C ASN A 117 16.78 -14.83 8.05
N ASP A 118 16.36 -13.93 7.15
CA ASP A 118 17.22 -12.84 6.68
C ASP A 118 17.51 -11.80 7.78
N ARG A 119 18.56 -12.09 8.56
CA ARG A 119 19.07 -11.22 9.61
C ARG A 119 19.63 -9.91 9.05
N ARG A 120 20.29 -9.91 7.89
CA ARG A 120 20.86 -8.69 7.29
C ARG A 120 19.77 -7.75 6.82
N GLY A 121 18.72 -8.26 6.18
CA GLY A 121 17.54 -7.47 5.84
C GLY A 121 16.78 -6.97 7.07
N TRP A 122 16.78 -7.71 8.18
CA TRP A 122 16.22 -7.19 9.45
C TRP A 122 17.07 -6.04 10.02
N GLU A 123 18.40 -6.20 10.08
CA GLU A 123 19.33 -5.16 10.54
C GLU A 123 19.27 -3.91 9.63
N GLN A 124 19.19 -4.09 8.30
CA GLN A 124 19.01 -3.00 7.33
C GLN A 124 17.65 -2.30 7.48
N ARG A 125 16.53 -3.05 7.57
CA ARG A 125 15.20 -2.47 7.80
C ARG A 125 15.12 -1.72 9.14
N ARG A 126 15.89 -2.15 10.15
CA ARG A 126 16.02 -1.42 11.41
C ARG A 126 16.74 -0.08 11.21
N MET A 127 17.91 -0.07 10.55
CA MET A 127 18.66 1.17 10.29
C MET A 127 17.87 2.16 9.41
N GLU A 128 17.18 1.68 8.37
CA GLU A 128 16.31 2.50 7.51
C GLU A 128 15.14 3.11 8.31
N ARG A 129 14.60 2.39 9.29
CA ARG A 129 13.59 2.90 10.23
C ARG A 129 14.16 3.95 11.19
N GLU A 130 15.35 3.71 11.75
CA GLU A 130 16.00 4.68 12.64
C GLU A 130 16.32 6.00 11.88
N GLN A 131 16.78 5.90 10.63
CA GLN A 131 17.06 7.03 9.74
C GLN A 131 15.80 7.79 9.30
N ALA A 132 14.69 7.10 9.00
CA ALA A 132 13.42 7.72 8.60
C ALA A 132 12.69 8.45 9.75
N GLY A 133 13.28 8.50 10.96
CA GLY A 133 12.67 9.16 12.11
C GLY A 133 11.36 8.48 12.50
N VAL A 134 11.45 7.22 12.95
CA VAL A 134 10.29 6.45 13.44
C VAL A 134 10.38 6.23 14.97
N PRO A 135 9.32 5.71 15.61
CA PRO A 135 9.25 5.52 17.07
C PRO A 135 10.31 4.53 17.61
N PRO A 136 10.68 4.61 18.91
CA PRO A 136 10.01 5.39 19.96
C PRO A 136 10.44 6.87 20.06
N GLU A 137 11.73 7.17 20.03
CA GLU A 137 12.28 8.50 20.37
C GLU A 137 12.41 9.45 19.17
N PHE A 138 12.17 8.97 17.94
CA PHE A 138 12.29 9.75 16.70
C PHE A 138 13.67 10.41 16.53
N ALA A 139 14.75 9.66 16.81
CA ALA A 139 16.11 10.20 16.92
C ALA A 139 16.58 11.02 15.70
N ALA A 140 16.28 10.59 14.47
CA ALA A 140 16.63 11.33 13.26
C ALA A 140 15.88 12.67 13.06
N LEU A 141 14.95 13.02 13.95
CA LEU A 141 14.31 14.34 14.00
C LEU A 141 14.92 15.26 15.06
N GLN A 142 15.91 14.84 15.86
CA GLN A 142 16.50 15.68 16.91
C GLN A 142 17.11 16.99 16.36
N ASP A 143 17.72 16.94 15.17
CA ASP A 143 18.22 18.12 14.43
C ASP A 143 17.09 18.97 13.80
N ARG A 144 15.82 18.62 14.05
CA ARG A 144 14.60 19.28 13.56
C ARG A 144 13.67 19.62 14.76
N PRO A 145 14.08 20.46 15.73
CA PRO A 145 13.44 20.50 17.05
C PRO A 145 11.94 20.88 17.07
N PRO A 146 11.44 21.80 16.22
CA PRO A 146 10.01 22.07 16.11
C PRO A 146 9.20 20.85 15.66
N LEU A 147 9.63 20.15 14.61
CA LEU A 147 8.98 18.93 14.15
C LEU A 147 9.09 17.81 15.20
N HIS A 148 10.26 17.62 15.82
CA HIS A 148 10.45 16.60 16.86
C HIS A 148 9.49 16.78 18.04
N ARG A 149 9.32 18.02 18.51
CA ARG A 149 8.36 18.34 19.59
C ARG A 149 6.92 18.09 19.16
N ALA A 150 6.54 18.47 17.95
CA ALA A 150 5.21 18.21 17.40
C ALA A 150 4.91 16.71 17.28
N VAL A 151 5.88 15.92 16.80
CA VAL A 151 5.76 14.47 16.65
C VAL A 151 5.67 13.79 18.02
N LEU A 152 6.61 14.05 18.94
CA LEU A 152 6.55 13.46 20.29
C LEU A 152 5.28 13.88 21.05
N GLY A 153 4.85 15.14 20.92
CA GLY A 153 3.66 15.67 21.57
C GLY A 153 2.33 15.15 21.02
N THR A 154 2.32 14.48 19.87
CA THR A 154 1.09 13.94 19.24
C THR A 154 1.14 12.44 18.95
N TYR A 155 2.31 11.80 18.91
CA TYR A 155 2.49 10.45 18.35
C TYR A 155 1.56 9.38 18.93
N ARG A 156 1.34 9.36 20.25
CA ARG A 156 0.41 8.38 20.87
C ARG A 156 -1.03 8.60 20.42
N GLU A 157 -1.48 9.85 20.42
CA GLU A 157 -2.81 10.23 19.96
C GLU A 157 -2.99 9.96 18.46
N ALA A 158 -1.94 10.19 17.67
CA ALA A 158 -1.88 9.88 16.24
C ALA A 158 -1.98 8.37 15.95
N LEU A 159 -1.29 7.53 16.74
CA LEU A 159 -1.44 6.07 16.69
C LEU A 159 -2.87 5.64 17.02
N ASP A 160 -3.37 6.05 18.18
CA ASP A 160 -4.65 5.59 18.71
C ASP A 160 -5.78 5.99 17.75
N TRP A 161 -5.78 7.24 17.27
CA TRP A 161 -6.67 7.72 16.21
C TRP A 161 -6.57 6.91 14.91
N THR A 162 -5.35 6.59 14.46
CA THR A 162 -5.11 5.80 13.24
C THR A 162 -5.60 4.35 13.41
N ASN A 163 -5.44 3.78 14.60
CA ASN A 163 -5.85 2.43 14.94
C ASN A 163 -7.38 2.32 15.04
N ASP A 164 -8.04 3.29 15.69
CA ASP A 164 -9.50 3.38 15.79
C ASP A 164 -10.15 3.52 14.41
N ARG A 165 -9.54 4.28 13.49
CA ARG A 165 -10.01 4.38 12.10
C ARG A 165 -9.86 3.08 11.31
N ARG A 166 -8.86 2.26 11.61
CA ARG A 166 -8.65 0.94 10.97
C ARG A 166 -9.56 -0.13 11.58
N SER A 167 -9.77 -0.12 12.89
CA SER A 167 -10.61 -1.09 13.60
C SER A 167 -12.09 -0.90 13.27
N SER A 168 -12.57 0.36 13.26
CA SER A 168 -13.97 0.73 13.00
C SER A 168 -14.45 0.44 11.58
N ARG A 169 -13.55 0.15 10.63
CA ARG A 169 -13.93 -0.15 9.23
C ARG A 169 -14.36 -1.61 9.06
N PRO A 170 -15.54 -1.87 8.46
CA PRO A 170 -15.93 -3.18 7.96
C PRO A 170 -14.83 -3.80 7.08
N ARG A 171 -14.71 -5.13 7.08
CA ARG A 171 -13.61 -5.80 6.37
C ARG A 171 -13.66 -5.61 4.85
N SER A 172 -14.86 -5.41 4.28
CA SER A 172 -15.11 -4.96 2.91
C SER A 172 -14.45 -3.63 2.58
N ASP A 173 -14.45 -2.71 3.55
CA ASP A 173 -14.12 -1.29 3.38
C ASP A 173 -12.64 -0.98 3.63
N ARG A 174 -11.85 -1.99 3.96
CA ARG A 174 -10.40 -1.88 4.20
C ARG A 174 -9.57 -1.90 2.93
N LEU A 175 -10.18 -2.27 1.80
CA LEU A 175 -9.63 -2.08 0.46
C LEU A 175 -10.26 -0.84 -0.18
N GLY A 176 -9.47 -0.09 -0.92
CA GLY A 176 -9.91 0.97 -1.80
C GLY A 176 -10.34 0.46 -3.17
N PHE A 177 -9.58 -0.48 -3.75
CA PHE A 177 -9.79 -0.94 -5.13
C PHE A 177 -10.66 -2.19 -5.21
N ALA A 178 -11.64 -2.18 -6.12
CA ALA A 178 -12.45 -3.36 -6.43
C ALA A 178 -11.68 -4.36 -7.30
N TYR A 179 -11.62 -5.64 -6.89
CA TYR A 179 -10.83 -6.69 -7.54
C TYR A 179 -11.05 -6.78 -9.06
N GLU A 180 -12.31 -6.73 -9.54
CA GLU A 180 -12.60 -6.78 -10.98
C GLU A 180 -12.02 -5.60 -11.77
N LEU A 181 -11.92 -4.41 -11.15
CA LEU A 181 -11.28 -3.26 -11.79
C LEU A 181 -9.76 -3.44 -11.83
N VAL A 182 -9.15 -3.96 -10.75
CA VAL A 182 -7.72 -4.31 -10.73
C VAL A 182 -7.40 -5.32 -11.82
N ARG A 183 -8.20 -6.40 -11.89
CA ARG A 183 -8.07 -7.48 -12.88
C ARG A 183 -8.21 -6.97 -14.31
N GLN A 184 -9.29 -6.23 -14.61
CA GLN A 184 -9.51 -5.65 -15.93
C GLN A 184 -8.36 -4.73 -16.34
N VAL A 185 -7.89 -3.85 -15.44
CA VAL A 185 -6.85 -2.88 -15.79
C VAL A 185 -5.48 -3.55 -15.94
N ALA A 186 -5.20 -4.63 -15.22
CA ALA A 186 -3.99 -5.42 -15.44
C ALA A 186 -4.03 -6.20 -16.78
N GLU A 187 -5.19 -6.75 -17.15
CA GLU A 187 -5.41 -7.40 -18.44
C GLU A 187 -5.34 -6.40 -19.61
N ASP A 188 -5.93 -5.20 -19.47
CA ASP A 188 -5.81 -4.08 -20.42
C ASP A 188 -4.33 -3.73 -20.66
N VAL A 189 -3.56 -3.51 -19.59
CA VAL A 189 -2.15 -3.11 -19.67
C VAL A 189 -1.28 -4.21 -20.28
N ALA A 190 -1.50 -5.48 -19.90
CA ALA A 190 -0.78 -6.62 -20.51
C ALA A 190 -1.01 -6.68 -22.03
N PHE A 191 -2.26 -6.48 -22.47
CA PHE A 191 -2.63 -6.45 -23.88
C PHE A 191 -2.03 -5.24 -24.62
N ASP A 192 -2.23 -4.02 -24.10
CA ASP A 192 -1.76 -2.77 -24.72
C ASP A 192 -0.21 -2.72 -24.85
N ARG A 193 0.50 -3.28 -23.86
CA ARG A 193 1.97 -3.32 -23.82
C ARG A 193 2.56 -4.58 -24.47
N GLN A 194 1.73 -5.53 -24.89
CA GLN A 194 2.10 -6.83 -25.47
C GLN A 194 3.03 -7.69 -24.57
N VAL A 195 2.87 -7.58 -23.25
CA VAL A 195 3.66 -8.31 -22.23
C VAL A 195 2.88 -9.49 -21.64
N SER A 196 3.58 -10.41 -20.98
CA SER A 196 2.94 -11.44 -20.16
C SER A 196 2.20 -10.81 -18.97
N PRO A 197 1.02 -11.31 -18.58
CA PRO A 197 0.35 -10.88 -17.35
C PRO A 197 1.23 -11.01 -16.09
N ALA A 198 2.22 -11.92 -16.08
CA ALA A 198 3.17 -12.05 -14.96
C ALA A 198 4.18 -10.90 -14.84
N GLU A 199 4.36 -10.09 -15.89
CA GLU A 199 5.22 -8.89 -15.87
C GLU A 199 4.46 -7.69 -15.29
N VAL A 200 3.13 -7.68 -15.41
CA VAL A 200 2.25 -6.64 -14.85
C VAL A 200 2.24 -6.72 -13.32
N ASN A 201 2.94 -5.78 -12.70
CA ASN A 201 3.08 -5.66 -11.25
C ASN A 201 2.80 -4.20 -10.83
N GLY A 202 2.24 -3.97 -9.65
CA GLY A 202 1.95 -2.60 -9.18
C GLY A 202 1.61 -2.52 -7.70
N THR A 203 1.83 -1.36 -7.08
CA THR A 203 1.59 -1.12 -5.65
C THR A 203 0.85 0.19 -5.40
N ALA A 204 -0.14 0.17 -4.51
CA ALA A 204 -0.86 1.36 -4.04
C ALA A 204 -0.73 1.57 -2.52
N LEU A 205 -0.37 2.80 -2.14
CA LEU A 205 -0.44 3.28 -0.76
C LEU A 205 -1.71 4.14 -0.60
N VAL A 206 -2.75 3.58 0.01
CA VAL A 206 -4.06 4.24 0.17
C VAL A 206 -4.09 5.06 1.47
N LEU A 207 -4.45 6.34 1.32
CA LEU A 207 -4.43 7.37 2.36
C LEU A 207 -5.83 7.92 2.65
N ASP A 208 -6.12 8.17 3.93
CA ASP A 208 -7.41 8.63 4.42
C ASP A 208 -7.58 10.17 4.34
N VAL A 209 -7.27 10.74 3.17
CA VAL A 209 -7.29 12.18 2.86
C VAL A 209 -8.50 12.59 2.01
N THR A 210 -8.88 13.86 2.14
CA THR A 210 -10.02 14.50 1.48
C THR A 210 -9.85 14.58 -0.04
N GLY A 211 -10.96 14.43 -0.77
CA GLY A 211 -10.99 14.60 -2.22
C GLY A 211 -10.25 13.53 -3.02
N GLU A 212 -10.25 13.69 -4.34
CA GLU A 212 -9.50 12.83 -5.26
C GLU A 212 -8.06 13.34 -5.37
N TRP A 213 -7.10 12.53 -4.95
CA TRP A 213 -5.66 12.82 -5.06
C TRP A 213 -4.87 11.53 -5.31
N TRP A 214 -3.81 11.62 -6.09
CA TRP A 214 -2.80 10.57 -6.24
C TRP A 214 -1.46 11.14 -6.73
N HIS A 215 -0.38 10.45 -6.40
CA HIS A 215 1.00 10.79 -6.78
C HIS A 215 1.85 9.53 -6.95
N GLU A 216 2.62 9.45 -8.03
CA GLU A 216 3.61 8.39 -8.22
C GLU A 216 4.82 8.63 -7.30
N LEU A 217 5.24 7.60 -6.57
CA LEU A 217 6.37 7.67 -5.62
C LEU A 217 7.66 7.15 -6.23
N THR A 218 7.53 6.04 -6.94
CA THR A 218 8.52 5.44 -7.84
C THR A 218 7.76 4.78 -8.98
N PRO A 219 8.39 4.51 -10.14
CA PRO A 219 7.72 3.85 -11.26
C PRO A 219 7.03 2.57 -10.79
N GLY A 220 5.72 2.44 -10.99
CA GLY A 220 4.93 1.29 -10.49
C GLY A 220 4.53 1.31 -9.01
N THR A 221 4.70 2.41 -8.28
CA THR A 221 4.18 2.57 -6.90
C THR A 221 3.55 3.94 -6.70
N VAL A 222 2.26 3.96 -6.40
CA VAL A 222 1.43 5.19 -6.36
C VAL A 222 0.81 5.38 -4.97
N ALA A 223 0.95 6.57 -4.37
CA ALA A 223 0.12 6.98 -3.25
C ALA A 223 -1.20 7.55 -3.77
N CYS A 224 -2.33 7.25 -3.11
CA CYS A 224 -3.64 7.77 -3.53
C CYS A 224 -4.59 7.95 -2.35
N SER A 225 -5.57 8.84 -2.51
CA SER A 225 -6.67 8.98 -1.57
C SER A 225 -7.64 7.79 -1.65
N LEU A 226 -8.26 7.44 -0.53
CA LEU A 226 -9.32 6.41 -0.51
C LEU A 226 -10.50 6.77 -1.44
N ALA A 227 -10.76 8.06 -1.65
CA ALA A 227 -11.77 8.52 -2.61
C ALA A 227 -11.36 8.20 -4.05
N ALA A 228 -10.11 8.49 -4.45
CA ALA A 228 -9.60 8.14 -5.78
C ALA A 228 -9.56 6.61 -6.01
N ALA A 229 -9.22 5.82 -4.98
CA ALA A 229 -9.22 4.36 -5.07
C ALA A 229 -10.64 3.77 -5.26
N ARG A 230 -11.68 4.40 -4.69
CA ARG A 230 -13.08 3.95 -4.76
C ARG A 230 -13.86 4.52 -5.96
N ALA A 231 -13.44 5.65 -6.54
CA ALA A 231 -14.09 6.26 -7.70
C ALA A 231 -13.63 5.58 -9.00
N PRO A 232 -14.50 4.96 -9.83
CA PRO A 232 -14.06 4.08 -10.92
C PRO A 232 -13.11 4.69 -11.96
N VAL A 233 -13.27 5.97 -12.29
CA VAL A 233 -12.43 6.67 -13.28
C VAL A 233 -11.05 7.05 -12.71
N PRO A 234 -10.94 7.72 -11.55
CA PRO A 234 -9.68 7.89 -10.83
C PRO A 234 -8.98 6.57 -10.52
N ALA A 235 -9.71 5.55 -10.04
CA ALA A 235 -9.15 4.25 -9.69
C ALA A 235 -8.48 3.57 -10.90
N ARG A 236 -9.13 3.60 -12.07
CA ARG A 236 -8.54 3.09 -13.33
C ARG A 236 -7.27 3.85 -13.72
N ARG A 237 -7.21 5.16 -13.49
CA ARG A 237 -5.99 5.97 -13.75
C ARG A 237 -4.86 5.61 -12.80
N VAL A 238 -5.15 5.47 -11.50
CA VAL A 238 -4.15 5.06 -10.49
C VAL A 238 -3.62 3.65 -10.77
N LEU A 239 -4.51 2.71 -11.12
CA LEU A 239 -4.11 1.34 -11.48
C LEU A 239 -3.24 1.29 -12.73
N ARG A 240 -3.59 2.01 -13.80
CA ARG A 240 -2.74 2.11 -15.00
C ARG A 240 -1.39 2.73 -14.69
N LEU A 241 -1.36 3.86 -13.97
CA LEU A 241 -0.09 4.48 -13.55
C LEU A 241 0.80 3.53 -12.73
N ALA A 242 0.19 2.73 -11.85
CA ALA A 242 0.89 1.73 -11.05
C ALA A 242 1.32 0.46 -11.82
N PHE A 243 0.82 0.22 -13.04
CA PHE A 243 1.18 -0.92 -13.88
C PHE A 243 2.07 -0.53 -15.07
N ASP A 244 1.67 0.48 -15.86
CA ASP A 244 2.40 0.96 -17.04
C ASP A 244 3.83 1.37 -16.61
N ALA A 245 3.99 2.21 -15.58
CA ALA A 245 5.30 2.62 -15.09
C ALA A 245 6.08 1.52 -14.33
N ALA A 246 5.47 0.37 -14.02
CA ALA A 246 6.21 -0.78 -13.48
C ALA A 246 6.93 -1.58 -14.58
N LEU A 247 6.51 -1.42 -15.83
CA LEU A 247 7.08 -2.06 -17.03
C LEU A 247 8.18 -1.21 -17.69
N ASP A 248 8.33 0.06 -17.30
CA ASP A 248 9.37 1.00 -17.78
C ASP A 248 10.58 1.05 -16.82
N ARG A 249 10.86 -0.04 -16.08
CA ARG A 249 11.92 -0.18 -15.04
C ARG A 249 13.17 -0.92 -15.52
#